data_AF-A0A6A4P5T0-F1
#
_entry.id   AF-A0A6A4P5T0-F1
#
_cell.length_a   1.000
_cell.length_b   1.000
_cell.length_c   1.000
_cell.angle_alpha   90.00
_cell.angle_beta   90.00
_cell.angle_gamma   90.00
#
_symmetry.space_group_name_H-M   'P 1'
#
loop_
_entity.id
_entity.type
_entity.pdbx_description
1 polymer ?
#
loop_
_entity_poly.entity_id
_entity_poly.type
_entity_poly.pdbx_seq_one_letter_code
_entity_poly.pdbx_strand_id
1 'polypeptide(L)'
;MEAEVPKLGSSLLVPSVKELIKQPITKVPTQYIHPNQDPVVVSCTTSLSEIPVIDLSKLLSEDESELEKLHHACKEWGFFQVINHGVNPSLVENVKIGVKEFFNLPMKEKKKLRQKPGDLEGFGQLFVVSEEQKLEWADMFSMNTHPLYTRNPHLFPSIPQPCIALCRSVGLALPFVVATLARQTKSSMDAFVNEHDI
;
A
#
# COMPACT_ATOMS: atom_id res chain seq x y z
N MET A 1 14.27 -35.96 -1.41
CA MET A 1 13.41 -34.79 -1.68
C MET A 1 14.30 -33.58 -1.51
N GLU A 2 14.76 -33.01 -2.61
CA GLU A 2 15.52 -31.76 -2.55
C GLU A 2 14.53 -30.64 -2.20
N ALA A 3 14.83 -29.87 -1.15
CA ALA A 3 14.09 -28.67 -0.86
C ALA A 3 14.39 -27.66 -1.97
N GLU A 4 13.38 -27.29 -2.76
CA GLU A 4 13.50 -26.19 -3.71
C GLU A 4 13.90 -24.93 -2.94
N VAL A 5 15.08 -24.41 -3.23
CA VAL A 5 15.55 -23.14 -2.67
C VAL A 5 14.58 -22.04 -3.15
N PRO A 6 13.95 -21.28 -2.25
CA PRO A 6 13.07 -20.19 -2.64
C PRO A 6 13.83 -19.21 -3.54
N LYS A 7 13.38 -19.05 -4.79
CA LYS A 7 13.95 -18.05 -5.69
C LYS A 7 13.62 -16.67 -5.13
N LEU A 8 14.66 -15.94 -4.71
CA LEU A 8 14.56 -14.57 -4.22
C LEU A 8 13.78 -13.71 -5.23
N GLY A 9 12.67 -13.11 -4.77
CA GLY A 9 11.79 -12.30 -5.63
C GLY A 9 10.60 -13.04 -6.27
N SER A 10 10.20 -14.19 -5.74
CA SER A 10 8.97 -14.88 -6.15
C SER A 10 8.00 -15.08 -4.98
N SER A 11 6.71 -15.23 -5.29
CA SER A 11 5.66 -15.52 -4.32
C SER A 11 4.88 -16.76 -4.77
N LEU A 12 4.62 -17.69 -3.86
CA LEU A 12 3.77 -18.84 -4.13
C LEU A 12 2.33 -18.38 -4.39
N LEU A 13 1.66 -19.04 -5.33
CA LEU A 13 0.27 -18.70 -5.66
C LEU A 13 -0.67 -19.22 -4.58
N VAL A 14 -1.34 -18.30 -3.90
CA VAL A 14 -2.36 -18.63 -2.90
C VAL A 14 -3.78 -18.55 -3.47
N PRO A 15 -4.74 -19.30 -2.91
CA PRO A 15 -6.16 -19.16 -3.24
C PRO A 15 -6.65 -17.72 -2.99
N SER A 16 -7.61 -17.28 -3.80
CA SER A 16 -8.26 -15.98 -3.59
C SER A 16 -9.21 -16.07 -2.41
N VAL A 17 -9.08 -15.15 -1.45
CA VAL A 17 -9.97 -15.06 -0.28
C VAL A 17 -11.39 -14.76 -0.73
N LYS A 18 -11.59 -13.92 -1.75
CA LYS A 18 -12.91 -13.63 -2.33
C LYS A 18 -13.59 -14.86 -2.94
N GLU A 19 -12.83 -15.85 -3.40
CA GLU A 19 -13.39 -17.12 -3.86
C GLU A 19 -13.63 -18.11 -2.73
N LEU A 20 -12.77 -18.10 -1.70
CA LEU A 20 -12.97 -18.92 -0.50
C LEU A 20 -14.30 -18.60 0.19
N ILE A 21 -14.66 -17.33 0.31
CA ILE A 21 -15.92 -16.91 0.94
C ILE A 21 -17.19 -17.27 0.15
N LYS A 22 -17.05 -17.61 -1.15
CA LYS A 22 -18.18 -18.07 -1.96
C LYS A 22 -18.49 -19.54 -1.74
N GLN A 23 -17.54 -20.28 -1.17
CA GLN A 23 -17.73 -21.68 -0.80
C GLN A 23 -18.44 -21.76 0.55
N PRO A 24 -19.11 -22.87 0.86
CA PRO A 24 -19.78 -23.06 2.15
C PRO A 24 -18.76 -23.37 3.26
N ILE A 25 -17.89 -22.41 3.57
CA ILE A 25 -16.91 -22.52 4.66
C ILE A 25 -17.59 -22.25 6.00
N THR A 26 -17.48 -23.19 6.93
CA THR A 26 -17.99 -23.04 8.31
C THR A 26 -16.90 -22.64 9.30
N LYS A 27 -15.63 -22.75 8.89
CA LYS A 27 -14.45 -22.36 9.67
C LYS A 27 -13.43 -21.70 8.75
N VAL A 28 -12.72 -20.71 9.27
CA VAL A 28 -11.58 -20.08 8.59
C VAL A 28 -10.45 -21.11 8.48
N PRO A 29 -9.82 -21.30 7.30
CA PRO A 29 -8.69 -22.20 7.16
C PRO A 29 -7.54 -21.83 8.10
N THR A 30 -6.83 -22.82 8.62
CA THR A 30 -5.77 -22.65 9.64
C THR A 30 -4.62 -21.76 9.19
N GLN A 31 -4.36 -21.67 7.88
CA GLN A 31 -3.35 -20.77 7.30
C GLN A 31 -3.65 -19.28 7.53
N TYR A 32 -4.90 -18.89 7.83
CA TYR A 32 -5.28 -17.50 8.11
C TYR A 32 -5.49 -17.23 9.61
N ILE A 33 -5.27 -18.26 10.46
CA ILE A 33 -5.38 -18.13 11.91
C ILE A 33 -4.00 -17.82 12.47
N HIS A 34 -3.84 -16.63 13.03
CA HIS A 34 -2.64 -16.20 13.72
C HIS A 34 -2.73 -16.60 15.21
N PRO A 35 -1.84 -17.47 15.72
CA PRO A 35 -1.98 -18.06 17.05
C PRO A 35 -1.77 -17.08 18.21
N ASN A 36 -1.12 -15.94 17.95
CA ASN A 36 -0.71 -14.97 18.97
C ASN A 36 -1.24 -13.55 18.68
N GLN A 37 -2.48 -13.42 18.20
CA GLN A 37 -3.11 -12.11 18.25
C GLN A 37 -3.46 -11.85 19.71
N ASP A 38 -2.66 -11.01 20.38
CA ASP A 38 -3.08 -10.40 21.63
C ASP A 38 -4.50 -9.85 21.44
N PRO A 39 -5.41 -10.04 22.40
CA PRO A 39 -6.76 -9.50 22.28
C PRO A 39 -6.64 -8.02 21.94
N VAL A 40 -7.25 -7.60 20.82
CA VAL A 40 -7.26 -6.20 20.43
C VAL A 40 -7.83 -5.43 21.61
N VAL A 41 -6.97 -4.73 22.34
CA VAL A 41 -7.38 -3.86 23.43
C VAL A 41 -8.05 -2.68 22.74
N VAL A 42 -9.35 -2.81 22.48
CA VAL A 42 -10.20 -1.69 22.13
C VAL A 42 -10.42 -0.93 23.43
N SER A 43 -9.42 -0.17 23.86
CA SER A 43 -9.55 0.78 24.95
C SER A 43 -10.44 1.91 24.46
N CYS A 44 -11.74 1.79 24.70
CA CYS A 44 -12.68 2.92 24.69
C CYS A 44 -12.37 3.84 25.87
N THR A 45 -11.18 4.43 25.90
CA THR A 45 -10.81 5.47 26.87
C THR A 45 -10.79 6.81 26.17
N THR A 46 -11.54 7.74 26.74
CA THR A 46 -11.70 9.13 26.30
C THR A 46 -10.36 9.88 26.41
N SER A 47 -9.58 9.81 25.32
CA SER A 47 -8.43 10.66 24.91
C SER A 47 -7.40 9.82 24.14
N LEU A 48 -7.86 9.02 23.16
CA LEU A 48 -6.94 8.45 22.18
C LEU A 48 -6.26 9.62 21.47
N SER A 49 -4.93 9.70 21.53
CA SER A 49 -4.18 10.66 20.74
C SER A 49 -4.60 10.50 19.28
N GLU A 50 -4.98 11.60 18.64
CA GLU A 50 -5.40 11.57 17.24
C GLU A 50 -4.19 11.47 16.32
N ILE A 51 -4.33 10.71 15.24
CA ILE A 51 -3.29 10.58 14.22
C ILE A 51 -2.95 11.96 13.68
N PRO A 52 -1.68 12.40 13.68
CA PRO A 52 -1.30 13.71 13.19
C PRO A 52 -1.77 13.94 11.75
N VAL A 53 -2.29 15.14 11.48
CA VAL A 53 -2.75 15.57 10.16
C VAL A 53 -1.84 16.69 9.66
N ILE A 54 -1.11 16.47 8.57
CA ILE A 54 -0.16 17.41 7.99
C ILE A 54 -0.78 18.11 6.78
N ASP A 55 -0.74 19.44 6.78
CA ASP A 55 -1.17 20.27 5.64
C ASP A 55 0.00 20.50 4.66
N LEU A 56 -0.05 19.85 3.50
CA LEU A 56 1.04 19.97 2.51
C LEU A 56 1.14 21.39 1.94
N SER A 57 0.03 22.13 1.85
CA SER A 57 0.05 23.48 1.30
C SER A 57 0.79 24.46 2.20
N LYS A 58 0.68 24.28 3.52
CA LYS A 58 1.43 25.06 4.52
C LYS A 58 2.91 24.74 4.53
N LEU A 59 3.27 23.46 4.38
CA LEU A 59 4.67 23.07 4.22
C LEU A 59 5.30 23.69 2.97
N LEU A 60 4.53 23.80 1.88
CA LEU A 60 4.98 24.47 0.65
C LEU A 60 5.09 25.99 0.79
N SER A 61 4.40 26.59 1.75
CA SER A 61 4.53 28.01 2.10
C SER A 61 5.53 28.27 3.22
N GLU A 62 6.39 27.30 3.55
CA GLU A 62 7.43 27.42 4.58
C GLU A 62 6.87 27.78 5.97
N ASP A 63 5.71 27.22 6.32
CA ASP A 63 5.12 27.39 7.66
C ASP A 63 5.90 26.54 8.69
N GLU A 64 6.65 27.22 9.55
CA GLU A 64 7.47 26.60 10.60
C GLU A 64 6.65 25.74 11.57
N SER A 65 5.41 26.13 11.89
CA SER A 65 4.56 25.38 12.82
C SER A 65 4.12 24.04 12.22
N GLU A 66 3.87 24.02 10.91
CA GLU A 66 3.54 22.78 10.20
C GLU A 66 4.78 21.90 10.00
N LEU A 67 5.97 22.50 9.84
CA LEU A 67 7.25 21.79 9.77
C LEU A 67 7.60 21.11 11.10
N GLU A 68 7.41 21.78 12.23
CA GLU A 68 7.57 21.23 13.58
C GLU A 68 6.58 20.07 13.81
N LYS A 69 5.32 20.25 13.39
CA LYS A 69 4.30 19.20 13.46
C LYS A 69 4.69 17.97 12.63
N LEU A 70 5.25 18.15 11.43
CA LEU A 70 5.78 17.07 10.61
C LEU A 70 6.92 16.35 11.32
N HIS A 71 7.87 17.09 11.90
CA HIS A 71 8.98 16.51 12.66
C HIS A 71 8.48 15.65 13.82
N HIS A 72 7.56 16.19 14.63
CA HIS A 72 6.95 15.49 15.74
C HIS A 72 6.21 14.22 15.29
N ALA A 73 5.44 14.30 14.21
CA ALA A 73 4.76 13.14 13.64
C ALA A 73 5.74 12.06 13.16
N CYS A 74 6.83 12.45 12.50
CA CYS A 74 7.87 11.50 12.09
C CYS A 74 8.56 10.83 13.29
N LYS A 75 8.85 11.59 14.36
CA LYS A 75 9.61 11.13 15.52
C LYS A 75 8.78 10.26 16.47
N GLU A 76 7.59 10.72 16.84
CA GLU A 76 6.77 10.08 17.87
C GLU A 76 5.79 9.05 17.31
N TRP A 77 5.33 9.24 16.07
CA TRP A 77 4.31 8.37 15.46
C TRP A 77 4.87 7.45 14.39
N GLY A 78 5.77 7.95 13.53
CA GLY A 78 6.21 7.24 12.33
C GLY A 78 5.14 7.15 11.23
N PHE A 79 3.95 7.74 11.44
CA PHE A 79 2.88 7.83 10.44
C PHE A 79 1.99 9.07 10.70
N PHE A 80 1.36 9.56 9.64
CA PHE A 80 0.47 10.72 9.67
C PHE A 80 -0.45 10.74 8.45
N GLN A 81 -1.52 11.53 8.53
CA GLN A 81 -2.39 11.84 7.40
C GLN A 81 -1.90 13.11 6.70
N VAL A 82 -2.17 13.25 5.40
CA VAL A 82 -1.83 14.46 4.65
C VAL A 82 -3.10 15.03 4.01
N ILE A 83 -3.33 16.32 4.21
CA ILE A 83 -4.40 17.10 3.57
C ILE A 83 -3.81 18.16 2.65
N ASN A 84 -4.65 18.74 1.79
CA ASN A 84 -4.24 19.76 0.82
C ASN A 84 -3.03 19.32 -0.03
N HIS A 85 -2.95 18.03 -0.31
CA HIS A 85 -1.83 17.38 -1.01
C HIS A 85 -1.77 17.69 -2.52
N GLY A 86 -2.67 18.54 -3.04
CA GLY A 86 -2.69 18.97 -4.44
C GLY A 86 -3.14 17.91 -5.47
N VAL A 87 -3.52 16.72 -5.03
CA VAL A 87 -4.05 15.67 -5.93
C VAL A 87 -5.53 15.92 -6.17
N ASN A 88 -5.92 15.95 -7.46
CA ASN A 88 -7.30 16.19 -7.87
C ASN A 88 -8.28 15.19 -7.19
N PRO A 89 -9.32 15.66 -6.47
CA PRO A 89 -10.27 14.76 -5.78
C PRO A 89 -11.00 13.80 -6.72
N SER A 90 -11.36 14.24 -7.93
CA SER A 90 -11.99 13.38 -8.94
C SER A 90 -11.05 12.27 -9.40
N LEU A 91 -9.74 12.52 -9.43
CA LEU A 91 -8.77 11.46 -9.69
C LEU A 91 -8.80 10.42 -8.58
N VAL A 92 -8.76 10.83 -7.31
CA VAL A 92 -8.84 9.91 -6.16
C VAL A 92 -10.12 9.08 -6.17
N GLU A 93 -11.26 9.68 -6.52
CA GLU A 93 -12.53 8.95 -6.61
C GLU A 93 -12.54 7.94 -7.76
N ASN A 94 -12.03 8.34 -8.93
CA ASN A 94 -11.83 7.41 -10.04
C ASN A 94 -10.89 6.25 -9.66
N VAL A 95 -9.97 6.46 -8.71
CA VAL A 95 -9.11 5.37 -8.18
C VAL A 95 -9.93 4.31 -7.49
N LYS A 96 -10.76 4.75 -6.55
CA LYS A 96 -11.61 3.86 -5.77
C LYS A 96 -12.56 3.08 -6.68
N ILE A 97 -13.16 3.75 -7.67
CA ILE A 97 -14.06 3.11 -8.64
C ILE A 97 -13.31 2.05 -9.45
N GLY A 98 -12.18 2.40 -10.09
CA GLY A 98 -11.43 1.46 -10.92
C GLY A 98 -10.94 0.24 -10.13
N VAL A 99 -10.43 0.44 -8.91
CA VAL A 99 -10.02 -0.69 -8.04
C VAL A 99 -11.22 -1.58 -7.71
N LYS A 100 -12.36 -0.99 -7.34
CA LYS A 100 -13.59 -1.75 -7.04
C LYS A 100 -14.07 -2.57 -8.25
N GLU A 101 -14.08 -1.96 -9.43
CA GLU A 101 -14.45 -2.62 -10.68
C GLU A 101 -13.51 -3.78 -10.99
N PHE A 102 -12.19 -3.58 -10.88
CA PHE A 102 -11.20 -4.62 -11.06
C PHE A 102 -11.46 -5.84 -10.17
N PHE A 103 -11.61 -5.65 -8.86
CA PHE A 103 -11.81 -6.77 -7.94
C PHE A 103 -13.17 -7.45 -8.11
N ASN A 104 -14.14 -6.79 -8.73
CA ASN A 104 -15.45 -7.34 -9.10
C ASN A 104 -15.45 -8.11 -10.43
N LEU A 105 -14.38 -8.04 -11.23
CA LEU A 105 -14.25 -8.86 -12.43
C LEU A 105 -14.32 -10.36 -12.10
N PRO A 106 -14.81 -11.19 -13.04
CA PRO A 106 -14.76 -12.64 -12.91
C PRO A 106 -13.34 -13.13 -12.65
N MET A 107 -13.19 -14.18 -11.85
CA MET A 107 -11.87 -14.75 -11.57
C MET A 107 -11.11 -15.19 -12.82
N LYS A 108 -11.83 -15.63 -13.86
CA LYS A 108 -11.22 -15.97 -15.15
C LYS A 108 -10.43 -14.80 -15.73
N GLU A 109 -10.93 -13.58 -15.60
CA GLU A 109 -10.28 -12.35 -16.07
C GLU A 109 -9.11 -11.97 -15.16
N LYS A 110 -9.31 -11.97 -13.84
CA LYS A 110 -8.23 -11.67 -12.88
C LYS A 110 -7.08 -12.67 -12.94
N LYS A 111 -7.37 -13.94 -13.24
CA LYS A 111 -6.35 -15.01 -13.43
C LYS A 111 -5.43 -14.74 -14.61
N LYS A 112 -5.85 -14.00 -15.63
CA LYS A 112 -4.98 -13.61 -16.77
C LYS A 112 -3.87 -12.65 -16.32
N LEU A 113 -4.09 -11.95 -15.21
CA LEU A 113 -3.19 -10.96 -14.63
C LEU A 113 -2.50 -11.48 -13.37
N ARG A 114 -2.50 -12.79 -13.13
CA ARG A 114 -1.84 -13.38 -11.97
C ARG A 114 -0.33 -13.22 -12.03
N GLN A 115 0.27 -13.14 -10.83
CA GLN A 115 1.70 -13.29 -10.65
C GLN A 115 2.20 -14.57 -11.33
N LYS A 116 3.38 -14.48 -11.94
CA LYS A 116 4.07 -15.62 -12.56
C LYS A 116 5.23 -16.04 -11.66
N PRO A 117 5.69 -17.29 -11.70
CA PRO A 117 6.89 -17.69 -10.98
C PRO A 117 8.08 -16.78 -11.33
N GLY A 118 8.69 -16.17 -10.31
CA GLY A 118 9.77 -15.19 -10.48
C GLY A 118 9.33 -13.74 -10.69
N ASP A 119 8.03 -13.44 -10.65
CA ASP A 119 7.47 -12.09 -10.73
C ASP A 119 6.61 -11.78 -9.48
N LEU A 120 6.75 -10.57 -8.94
CA LEU A 120 5.95 -10.07 -7.82
C LEU A 120 4.76 -9.24 -8.30
N GLU A 121 4.73 -8.82 -9.56
CA GLU A 121 3.64 -8.03 -10.12
C GLU A 121 2.46 -8.90 -10.58
N GLY A 122 1.26 -8.37 -10.46
CA GLY A 122 0.00 -9.01 -10.82
C GLY A 122 -0.89 -9.33 -9.61
N PHE A 123 -1.94 -10.10 -9.89
CA PHE A 123 -2.92 -10.57 -8.91
C PHE A 123 -2.34 -11.74 -8.09
N GLY A 124 -2.26 -11.57 -6.78
CA GLY A 124 -1.69 -12.52 -5.83
C GLY A 124 -1.12 -11.81 -4.60
N GLN A 125 -0.88 -12.56 -3.51
CA GLN A 125 -0.23 -12.02 -2.31
C GLN A 125 1.27 -11.93 -2.53
N LEU A 126 1.92 -10.92 -1.94
CA LEU A 126 3.37 -10.76 -2.00
C LEU A 126 4.07 -11.57 -0.90
N PHE A 127 5.30 -12.00 -1.19
CA PHE A 127 6.21 -12.63 -0.22
C PHE A 127 5.64 -13.89 0.47
N VAL A 128 4.87 -14.71 -0.25
CA VAL A 128 4.51 -16.05 0.20
C VAL A 128 5.66 -16.99 -0.15
N VAL A 129 6.41 -17.41 0.86
CA VAL A 129 7.66 -18.18 0.68
C VAL A 129 7.54 -19.66 1.06
N SER A 130 6.48 -20.07 1.77
CA SER A 130 6.19 -21.48 2.07
C SER A 130 4.70 -21.77 2.18
N GLU A 131 4.31 -23.05 2.10
CA GLU A 131 2.91 -23.48 2.24
C GLU A 131 2.38 -23.40 3.68
N GLU A 132 3.28 -23.45 4.66
CA GLU A 132 2.98 -23.38 6.09
C GLU A 132 2.87 -21.93 6.60
N GLN A 133 3.25 -20.95 5.76
CA GLN A 133 3.20 -19.54 6.09
C GLN A 133 1.78 -19.10 6.44
N LYS A 134 1.65 -18.24 7.45
CA LYS A 134 0.38 -17.58 7.75
C LYS A 134 0.08 -16.53 6.70
N LEU A 135 -1.12 -16.60 6.14
CA LEU A 135 -1.57 -15.76 5.04
C LEU A 135 -2.49 -14.65 5.56
N GLU A 136 -2.49 -13.53 4.85
CA GLU A 136 -3.43 -12.46 5.12
C GLU A 136 -4.82 -12.80 4.59
N TRP A 137 -5.86 -12.33 5.27
CA TRP A 137 -7.25 -12.45 4.80
C TRP A 137 -7.57 -11.37 3.76
N ALA A 138 -6.79 -11.32 2.68
CA ALA A 138 -6.89 -10.32 1.62
C ALA A 138 -6.56 -10.89 0.23
N ASP A 139 -7.15 -10.30 -0.79
CA ASP A 139 -6.69 -10.43 -2.18
C ASP A 139 -5.91 -9.17 -2.55
N MET A 140 -4.80 -9.32 -3.27
CA MET A 140 -3.91 -8.23 -3.61
C MET A 140 -3.63 -8.18 -5.12
N PHE A 141 -3.36 -6.98 -5.62
CA PHE A 141 -2.81 -6.73 -6.95
C PHE A 141 -1.61 -5.78 -6.81
N SER A 142 -0.44 -6.22 -7.24
CA SER A 142 0.80 -5.43 -7.18
C SER A 142 1.25 -5.02 -8.57
N MET A 143 1.79 -3.81 -8.72
CA MET A 143 2.42 -3.39 -9.97
C MET A 143 3.33 -2.18 -9.77
N ASN A 144 4.36 -2.09 -10.60
CA ASN A 144 5.25 -0.94 -10.65
C ASN A 144 4.66 0.13 -11.57
N THR A 145 4.29 1.29 -11.03
CA THR A 145 3.66 2.38 -11.81
C THR A 145 4.63 3.49 -12.21
N HIS A 146 5.73 3.65 -11.49
CA HIS A 146 6.76 4.65 -11.71
C HIS A 146 8.13 4.10 -11.28
N PRO A 147 9.25 4.45 -11.97
CA PRO A 147 9.31 5.20 -13.23
C PRO A 147 8.72 4.43 -14.42
N LEU A 148 8.48 5.11 -15.55
CA LEU A 148 7.80 4.48 -16.70
C LEU A 148 8.52 3.24 -17.25
N TYR A 149 9.85 3.22 -17.16
CA TYR A 149 10.67 2.13 -17.69
C TYR A 149 10.68 0.87 -16.81
N THR A 150 10.21 0.94 -15.56
CA THR A 150 10.06 -0.25 -14.69
C THR A 150 8.69 -0.91 -14.84
N ARG A 151 7.78 -0.33 -15.63
CA ARG A 151 6.44 -0.87 -15.85
C ARG A 151 6.53 -2.22 -16.55
N ASN A 152 5.92 -3.24 -15.97
CA ASN A 152 5.86 -4.55 -16.59
C ASN A 152 5.14 -4.50 -17.95
N PRO A 153 5.84 -4.76 -19.08
CA PRO A 153 5.31 -4.58 -20.42
C PRO A 153 4.23 -5.61 -20.78
N HIS A 154 4.13 -6.72 -20.03
CA HIS A 154 3.11 -7.74 -20.24
C HIS A 154 1.85 -7.47 -19.39
N LEU A 155 2.01 -6.89 -18.21
CA LEU A 155 0.91 -6.63 -17.29
C LEU A 155 0.13 -5.37 -17.71
N PHE A 156 0.81 -4.25 -17.96
CA PHE A 156 0.19 -2.96 -18.26
C PHE A 156 -0.84 -3.00 -19.41
N PRO A 157 -0.54 -3.59 -20.59
CA PRO A 157 -1.49 -3.64 -21.69
C PRO A 157 -2.70 -4.55 -21.42
N SER A 158 -2.56 -5.50 -20.50
CA SER A 158 -3.58 -6.51 -20.18
C SER A 158 -4.58 -6.02 -19.13
N ILE A 159 -4.29 -4.90 -18.45
CA ILE A 159 -5.19 -4.32 -17.44
C ILE A 159 -6.40 -3.70 -18.15
N PRO A 160 -7.63 -4.10 -17.79
CA PRO A 160 -8.83 -3.58 -18.42
C PRO A 160 -9.04 -2.08 -18.11
N GLN A 161 -9.69 -1.39 -19.02
CA GLN A 161 -10.21 -0.05 -18.74
C GLN A 161 -11.38 -0.15 -17.75
N PRO A 162 -11.53 0.81 -16.81
CA PRO A 162 -10.76 2.05 -16.66
C PRO A 162 -9.47 1.93 -15.81
N CYS A 163 -9.14 0.73 -15.32
CA CYS A 163 -8.08 0.52 -14.34
C CYS A 163 -6.68 0.94 -14.83
N ILE A 164 -6.39 0.77 -16.13
CA ILE A 164 -5.07 1.15 -16.66
C ILE A 164 -4.90 2.67 -16.80
N ALA A 165 -5.96 3.41 -17.16
CA ALA A 165 -5.93 4.87 -17.16
C ALA A 165 -5.66 5.40 -15.75
N LEU A 166 -6.19 4.69 -14.76
CA LEU A 166 -6.02 5.03 -13.37
C LEU A 166 -4.58 4.83 -12.85
N CYS A 167 -3.98 3.68 -13.13
CA CYS A 167 -2.59 3.39 -12.78
C CYS A 167 -1.63 4.44 -13.35
N ARG A 168 -1.93 4.97 -14.55
CA ARG A 168 -1.15 6.03 -15.17
C ARG A 168 -1.26 7.35 -14.41
N SER A 169 -2.47 7.77 -14.07
CA SER A 169 -2.71 9.05 -13.40
C SER A 169 -2.17 9.06 -11.95
N VAL A 170 -2.36 7.97 -11.21
CA VAL A 170 -1.79 7.81 -9.85
C VAL A 170 -0.26 7.82 -9.88
N GLY A 171 0.33 7.11 -10.84
CA GLY A 171 1.78 7.06 -11.01
C GLY A 171 2.43 8.40 -11.37
N LEU A 172 1.64 9.43 -11.72
CA LEU A 172 2.13 10.79 -11.97
C LEU A 172 1.89 11.73 -10.79
N ALA A 173 0.78 11.56 -10.07
CA ALA A 173 0.42 12.46 -8.96
C ALA A 173 1.16 12.12 -7.65
N LEU A 174 1.30 10.83 -7.32
CA LEU A 174 1.92 10.40 -6.06
C LEU A 174 3.41 10.75 -5.94
N PRO A 175 4.26 10.60 -6.98
CA PRO A 175 5.68 10.93 -6.86
C PRO A 175 5.93 12.38 -6.45
N PHE A 176 5.10 13.32 -6.91
CA PHE A 176 5.21 14.72 -6.51
C PHE A 176 4.98 14.91 -5.01
N VAL A 177 3.92 14.31 -4.47
CA VAL A 177 3.58 14.38 -3.04
C VAL A 177 4.68 13.74 -2.20
N VAL A 178 5.10 12.52 -2.58
CA VAL A 178 6.15 11.77 -1.86
C VAL A 178 7.49 12.52 -1.89
N ALA A 179 7.90 13.03 -3.04
CA ALA A 179 9.14 13.79 -3.15
C ALA A 179 9.09 15.09 -2.32
N THR A 180 7.94 15.74 -2.26
CA THR A 180 7.74 16.95 -1.46
C THR A 180 7.83 16.64 0.03
N LEU A 181 7.11 15.63 0.51
CA LEU A 181 7.20 15.20 1.91
C LEU A 181 8.63 14.79 2.27
N ALA A 182 9.31 14.01 1.43
CA ALA A 182 10.69 13.59 1.68
C ALA A 182 11.66 14.79 1.82
N ARG A 183 11.50 15.83 0.98
CA ARG A 183 12.28 17.07 1.12
C ARG A 183 11.98 17.79 2.43
N GLN A 184 10.70 17.89 2.80
CA GLN A 184 10.29 18.59 4.03
C GLN A 184 10.72 17.83 5.29
N THR A 185 10.61 16.50 5.31
CA THR A 185 11.13 15.68 6.40
C THR A 185 12.64 15.83 6.54
N LYS A 186 13.39 15.89 5.44
CA LYS A 186 14.82 16.19 5.50
C LYS A 186 15.07 17.58 6.09
N SER A 187 14.37 18.60 5.60
CA SER A 187 14.51 19.98 6.08
C SER A 187 14.22 20.10 7.58
N SER A 188 13.19 19.41 8.07
CA SER A 188 12.87 19.41 9.49
C SER A 188 13.97 18.75 10.30
N MET A 189 14.47 17.58 9.88
CA MET A 189 15.61 16.93 10.55
C MET A 189 16.84 17.84 10.61
N ASP A 190 17.19 18.52 9.52
CA ASP A 190 18.33 19.42 9.46
C ASP A 190 18.13 20.64 10.40
N ALA A 191 16.93 21.20 10.48
CA ALA A 191 16.61 22.33 11.38
C ALA A 191 16.77 21.96 12.87
N PHE A 192 16.24 20.80 13.29
CA PHE A 192 16.24 20.38 14.69
C PHE A 192 17.57 19.78 15.17
N VAL A 193 18.41 19.26 14.27
CA VAL A 193 19.79 18.86 14.63
C VAL A 193 20.63 20.09 14.99
N ASN A 194 20.47 21.20 14.25
CA ASN A 194 21.22 22.43 14.51
C ASN A 194 20.79 23.16 15.81
N GLU A 195 19.59 22.90 16.34
CA GLU A 195 19.14 23.44 17.63
C GLU A 195 19.70 22.69 18.85
N HIS A 196 20.21 21.46 18.69
CA HIS A 196 20.73 20.66 19.80
C HIS A 196 22.27 20.71 19.94
N ASP A 197 22.95 21.44 19.05
CA ASP A 197 24.41 21.64 19.04
C ASP A 197 24.84 23.07 19.48
N ILE A 198 23.95 23.83 20.15
CA ILE A 198 24.22 25.17 20.73
C ILE A 198 24.06 25.14 22.25
#